data_AF-A0A4Q5XS43-F1
#
_entry.id   AF-A0A4Q5XS43-F1
#
_cell.length_a   1.000
_cell.length_b   1.000
_cell.length_c   1.000
_cell.angle_alpha   90.00
_cell.angle_beta   90.00
_cell.angle_gamma   90.00
#
_symmetry.space_group_name_H-M   'P 1'
#
loop_
_entity.id
_entity.type
_entity.pdbx_description
1 polymer ?
#
loop_
_entity_poly.entity_id
_entity_poly.type
_entity_poly.pdbx_seq_one_letter_code
_entity_poly.pdbx_strand_id
1 'polypeptide(L)' 'QGNIINVKTLKRSPDFFDFEFDVEVEDSRRLTQIVAALRALAVVDSADRVRG' A
#
# COMPACT_ATOMS: atom_id res chain seq x y z
N GLN A 1 -13.43 1.60 5.83
CA GLN A 1 -13.08 2.20 4.50
C GLN A 1 -11.57 2.51 4.46
N GLY A 2 -11.00 2.99 3.35
CA GLY A 2 -9.58 3.37 3.27
C GLY A 2 -9.40 4.59 2.37
N ASN A 3 -9.33 5.78 2.97
CA ASN A 3 -9.20 7.03 2.22
C ASN A 3 -7.72 7.32 1.95
N ILE A 4 -7.37 7.56 0.68
CA ILE A 4 -5.99 7.88 0.31
C ILE A 4 -5.80 9.39 0.47
N ILE A 5 -4.97 9.77 1.43
CA ILE A 5 -4.66 11.17 1.72
C ILE A 5 -3.54 11.66 0.80
N ASN A 6 -2.58 10.78 0.50
CA ASN A 6 -1.44 11.13 -0.32
C ASN A 6 -0.80 9.89 -0.97
N VAL A 7 -0.12 10.10 -2.11
CA VAL A 7 0.60 9.08 -2.86
C VAL A 7 1.96 9.63 -3.25
N LYS A 8 3.02 8.88 -2.97
CA LYS A 8 4.38 9.17 -3.41
C LYS A 8 4.90 8.02 -4.24
N THR A 9 5.56 8.33 -5.34
CA THR A 9 6.43 7.36 -6.01
C THR A 9 7.83 7.49 -5.44
N LEU A 10 8.34 6.43 -4.82
CA LEU A 10 9.68 6.40 -4.25
C LEU A 10 10.73 6.01 -5.30
N LYS A 11 10.41 5.06 -6.18
CA LYS A 11 11.30 4.58 -7.24
C LYS A 11 10.51 4.29 -8.51
N ARG A 12 11.14 4.57 -9.65
CA ARG A 12 10.68 4.15 -10.98
C ARG A 12 11.81 3.41 -11.66
N SER A 13 11.55 2.18 -12.07
CA SER A 13 12.46 1.38 -12.88
C SER A 13 11.67 0.70 -13.99
N PRO A 14 12.32 0.20 -15.05
CA PRO A 14 11.63 -0.48 -16.13
C PRO A 14 10.79 -1.67 -15.66
N ASP A 15 11.24 -2.36 -14.62
CA ASP A 15 10.60 -3.60 -14.13
C ASP A 15 9.61 -3.32 -13.00
N PHE A 16 9.97 -2.45 -12.05
CA PHE A 16 9.19 -2.22 -10.84
C PHE A 16 9.15 -0.75 -10.40
N PHE A 17 8.05 -0.41 -9.71
CA PHE A 17 7.80 0.90 -9.14
C PHE A 17 7.52 0.73 -7.65
N ASP A 18 8.12 1.59 -6.84
CA ASP A 18 7.88 1.62 -5.41
C ASP A 18 6.95 2.80 -5.11
N PHE A 19 5.84 2.54 -4.43
CA PHE A 19 4.87 3.55 -4.02
C PHE A 19 4.71 3.56 -2.49
N GLU A 20 4.51 4.75 -1.94
CA GLU A 20 4.10 4.96 -0.56
C GLU A 20 2.73 5.64 -0.55
N PHE A 21 1.81 5.10 0.23
CA PHE A 21 0.44 5.61 0.36
C PHE A 21 0.19 6.00 1.81
N ASP A 22 -0.25 7.24 2.02
CA ASP A 22 -0.81 7.67 3.30
C ASP A 22 -2.31 7.38 3.28
N VAL A 23 -2.76 6.44 4.11
CA VAL A 23 -4.14 5.95 4.11
C VAL A 23 -4.79 6.13 5.48
N GLU A 24 -5.93 6.80 5.51
CA GLU A 24 -6.77 6.91 6.69
C GLU A 24 -7.74 5.72 6.75
N VAL A 25 -7.73 5.02 7.89
CA VAL A 25 -8.56 3.84 8.16
C VAL A 25 -9.21 3.93 9.53
N GLU A 26 -10.31 3.21 9.71
CA GLU A 26 -11.05 3.17 10.98
C GLU A 26 -10.30 2.43 12.10
N ASP A 27 -9.59 1.35 11.77
CA ASP A 27 -8.83 0.55 12.70
C ASP A 27 -7.66 -0.19 12.03
N SER A 28 -6.80 -0.80 12.84
CA SER A 28 -5.65 -1.57 12.35
C SER A 28 -6.04 -2.81 11.56
N ARG A 29 -7.18 -3.43 11.87
CA ARG A 29 -7.70 -4.61 11.16
C ARG A 29 -8.02 -4.26 9.70
N ARG A 30 -8.62 -3.09 9.47
CA ARG A 30 -8.94 -2.60 8.13
C ARG A 30 -7.68 -2.37 7.29
N LEU A 31 -6.62 -1.81 7.88
CA LEU A 31 -5.33 -1.66 7.20
C LEU A 31 -4.71 -3.02 6.85
N THR A 32 -4.72 -3.99 7.78
CA THR A 32 -4.24 -5.35 7.52
C THR A 32 -4.97 -6.00 6.33
N GLN A 33 -6.28 -5.83 6.23
CA GLN A 33 -7.06 -6.34 5.09
C GLN A 33 -6.68 -5.66 3.77
N ILE A 34 -6.41 -4.35 3.76
CA ILE A 34 -5.94 -3.63 2.56
C ILE A 34 -4.58 -4.17 2.11
N VAL A 35 -3.63 -4.31 3.05
CA VAL A 35 -2.30 -4.85 2.75
C VAL A 35 -2.39 -6.28 2.22
N ALA A 36 -3.22 -7.13 2.83
CA ALA A 36 -3.45 -8.49 2.36
C ALA A 36 -4.05 -8.53 0.94
N ALA A 37 -5.02 -7.65 0.65
CA ALA A 37 -5.61 -7.55 -0.67
C ALA A 37 -4.59 -7.10 -1.73
N LEU A 38 -3.70 -6.15 -1.40
CA LEU A 38 -2.62 -5.74 -2.31
C LEU A 38 -1.67 -6.90 -2.62
N ARG A 39 -1.23 -7.65 -1.60
CA ARG A 39 -0.35 -8.83 -1.78
C ARG A 39 -0.97 -9.96 -2.59
N ALA A 40 -2.30 -10.03 -2.68
CA ALA A 40 -2.99 -11.05 -3.46
C ALA A 40 -3.02 -10.73 -4.97
N LEU A 41 -2.67 -9.50 -5.37
CA LEU A 41 -2.63 -9.11 -6.78
C LEU A 41 -1.36 -9.66 -7.44
N ALA A 42 -1.51 -10.35 -8.58
CA ALA A 42 -0.39 -10.96 -9.30
C ALA A 42 0.69 -9.97 -9.79
N VAL A 43 0.38 -8.67 -9.80
CA VAL A 43 1.27 -7.57 -10.24
C VAL A 43 2.00 -6.88 -9.08
N VAL A 44 1.70 -7.27 -7.83
CA VAL A 44 2.34 -6.71 -6.63
C VAL A 44 3.36 -7.71 -6.12
N ASP A 45 4.64 -7.34 -6.16
CA ASP A 45 5.72 -8.14 -5.58
C ASP A 45 5.69 -8.13 -4.06
N SER A 46 5.52 -6.95 -3.46
CA SER A 46 5.44 -6.77 -2.00
C SER A 46 4.57 -5.57 -1.63
N ALA A 47 4.01 -5.61 -0.42
CA ALA A 47 3.26 -4.51 0.18
C ALA A 47 3.37 -4.61 1.70
N ASP A 48 3.79 -3.53 2.36
CA ASP A 48 4.04 -3.52 3.80
C ASP A 48 3.49 -2.25 4.47
N ARG A 49 3.12 -2.38 5.75
CA ARG A 49 2.83 -1.22 6.58
C ARG A 49 4.15 -0.58 6.98
N VAL A 50 4.46 0.57 6.39
CA VAL A 50 5.72 1.27 6.61
C VAL A 50 5.77 2.02 7.94
N ARG A 51 4.61 2.47 8.44
CA ARG A 51 4.49 3.28 9.67
C ARG A 51 3.19 2.99 10.42
N GLY A 52 3.23 3.18 11.74
CA GLY A 52 2.13 2.87 12.64
C GLY A 52 2.48 3.05 14.09
#